data_AF-A0A6A4M3W5-F1
#
_entry.id   AF-A0A6A4M3W5-F1
#
_cell.length_a   1.000
_cell.length_b   1.000
_cell.length_c   1.000
_cell.angle_alpha   90.00
_cell.angle_beta   90.00
_cell.angle_gamma   90.00
#
_symmetry.space_group_name_H-M   'P 1'
#
loop_
_entity.id
_entity.type
_entity.pdbx_description
1 polymer ?
#
loop_
_entity_poly.entity_id
_entity_poly.type
_entity_poly.pdbx_seq_one_letter_code
_entity_poly.pdbx_strand_id
1 'polypeptide(L)'
;MVRDGVRRLRFFRGELGRCSGKYDHTKYYYIGDYSESVLSNLFFSFDQGFGGGGIALSYPLAAAMVKDLKGCIRRYPFVRSADTIIQFCVDEFGVPLTVEKGIHQIDLVGDISGYLSAHPQSPLLSLHHLDFVDPIFPSMGRFQSTNHLMKPRKSTNPVYSNKPSATSSPRTGLSPSRGATRSTFTSKFTRGAC
;
A
#
# COMPACT_ATOMS: atom_id res chain seq x y z
N MET A 1 23.08 -15.58 18.80
CA MET A 1 22.17 -16.20 17.81
C MET A 1 20.89 -15.37 17.79
N VAL A 2 20.89 -14.23 17.08
CA VAL A 2 19.71 -13.35 16.95
C VAL A 2 19.18 -13.56 15.54
N ARG A 3 18.12 -14.36 15.39
CA ARG A 3 17.43 -14.61 14.12
C ARG A 3 16.22 -13.70 14.03
N ASP A 4 16.22 -12.87 12.98
CA ASP A 4 15.06 -12.57 12.14
C ASP A 4 13.79 -12.06 12.83
N GLY A 5 13.85 -10.83 13.36
CA GLY A 5 12.68 -10.01 13.68
C GLY A 5 12.41 -8.99 12.57
N VAL A 6 11.34 -9.25 11.81
CA VAL A 6 10.70 -8.44 10.76
C VAL A 6 11.09 -6.95 10.73
N ARG A 7 12.05 -6.59 9.87
CA ARG A 7 12.21 -5.23 9.37
C ARG A 7 11.57 -5.13 7.99
N ARG A 8 10.32 -4.67 7.92
CA ARG A 8 9.72 -4.21 6.66
C ARG A 8 9.43 -2.72 6.74
N LEU A 9 10.49 -1.92 6.80
CA LEU A 9 10.44 -0.57 6.24
C LEU A 9 10.40 -0.74 4.71
N ARG A 10 9.22 -0.63 4.10
CA ARG A 10 9.09 -0.73 2.64
C ARG A 10 9.55 0.57 2.01
N PHE A 11 10.82 0.62 1.61
CA PHE A 11 11.31 1.64 0.70
C PHE A 11 10.68 1.43 -0.69
N PHE A 12 9.90 2.42 -1.13
CA PHE A 12 9.39 2.84 -2.46
C PHE A 12 9.49 1.99 -3.76
N ARG A 13 10.06 0.79 -3.77
CA ARG A 13 10.37 0.08 -5.03
C ARG A 13 9.44 -1.06 -5.43
N GLY A 14 8.52 -1.51 -4.57
CA GLY A 14 7.77 -2.75 -4.82
C GLY A 14 6.39 -2.56 -5.45
N GLU A 15 5.50 -1.84 -4.76
CA GLU A 15 4.07 -1.77 -5.12
C GLU A 15 3.55 -0.33 -5.28
N LEU A 16 4.13 0.64 -4.55
CA LEU A 16 3.92 2.07 -4.83
C LEU A 16 4.58 2.54 -6.14
N GLY A 17 5.51 1.74 -6.70
CA GLY A 17 6.14 2.01 -8.00
C GLY A 17 5.15 2.01 -9.18
N ARG A 18 3.93 1.48 -9.03
CA ARG A 18 2.86 1.62 -10.03
C ARG A 18 2.13 2.97 -9.95
N CYS A 19 2.23 3.68 -8.82
CA CYS A 19 1.81 5.07 -8.66
C CYS A 19 2.99 6.04 -8.81
N SER A 20 4.04 5.67 -9.57
CA SER A 20 5.25 6.47 -9.77
C SER A 20 4.99 7.88 -10.35
N GLY A 21 3.78 8.15 -10.86
CA GLY A 21 3.36 9.48 -11.32
C GLY A 21 2.64 10.33 -10.28
N LYS A 22 2.23 9.79 -9.13
CA LYS A 22 1.45 10.54 -8.12
C LYS A 22 2.32 11.46 -7.27
N TYR A 23 3.58 11.09 -7.03
CA TYR A 23 4.49 11.80 -6.13
C TYR A 23 5.79 12.17 -6.82
N ASP A 24 6.22 13.42 -6.64
CA ASP A 24 7.53 13.89 -7.10
C ASP A 24 8.63 13.35 -6.19
N HIS A 25 9.28 12.26 -6.61
CA HIS A 25 10.36 11.61 -5.86
C HIS A 25 11.54 12.50 -5.41
N THR A 26 11.66 13.73 -5.93
CA THR A 26 12.67 14.70 -5.50
C THR A 26 12.28 15.47 -4.24
N LYS A 27 11.00 15.45 -3.87
CA LYS A 27 10.45 16.16 -2.70
C LYS A 27 10.36 15.26 -1.47
N TYR A 28 10.21 15.89 -0.31
CA TYR A 28 9.96 15.18 0.94
C TYR A 28 8.50 14.72 1.02
N TYR A 29 8.31 13.43 1.27
CA TYR A 29 7.01 12.84 1.51
C TYR A 29 7.08 11.84 2.66
N TYR A 30 6.11 11.95 3.56
CA TYR A 30 5.77 10.95 4.55
C TYR A 30 4.38 10.42 4.22
N ILE A 31 4.29 9.17 3.76
CA ILE A 31 3.07 8.57 3.24
C ILE A 31 2.62 7.46 4.18
N GLY A 32 1.33 7.44 4.49
CA GLY A 32 0.68 6.42 5.33
C GLY A 32 -0.81 6.73 5.44
N ASP A 33 -1.49 6.10 6.38
CA ASP A 33 -2.80 6.56 6.85
C ASP A 33 -2.83 6.46 8.39
N TYR A 34 -3.70 7.25 9.01
CA TYR A 34 -4.03 7.11 10.42
C TYR A 34 -4.93 5.89 10.63
N SER A 35 -5.17 5.51 11.88
CA SER A 35 -6.05 4.39 12.18
C SER A 35 -7.52 4.73 11.92
N GLU A 36 -8.30 3.75 11.49
CA GLU A 36 -9.76 3.84 11.42
C GLU A 36 -10.40 4.05 12.80
N SER A 37 -9.67 3.73 13.87
CA SER A 37 -10.08 3.92 15.25
C SER A 37 -9.75 5.32 15.76
N VAL A 38 -10.79 6.05 16.16
CA VAL A 38 -10.65 7.34 16.84
C VAL A 38 -9.84 7.20 18.13
N LEU A 39 -10.01 6.11 18.87
CA LEU A 39 -9.27 5.88 20.11
C LEU A 39 -7.78 5.69 19.83
N SER A 40 -7.41 4.90 18.83
CA SER A 40 -6.00 4.75 18.43
C SER A 40 -5.39 6.11 18.08
N ASN A 41 -6.10 6.94 17.31
CA ASN A 41 -5.60 8.26 16.91
C ASN A 41 -5.50 9.24 18.09
N LEU A 42 -6.40 9.15 19.09
CA LEU A 42 -6.32 9.93 20.32
C LEU A 42 -5.12 9.54 21.19
N PHE A 43 -4.79 8.25 21.27
CA PHE A 43 -3.66 7.77 22.07
C PHE A 43 -2.29 7.99 21.40
N PHE A 44 -2.24 7.94 20.06
CA PHE A 44 -1.02 8.12 19.30
C PHE A 44 -0.96 9.51 18.66
N SER A 45 -1.60 9.70 17.51
CA SER A 45 -1.72 10.99 16.81
C SER A 45 -2.62 10.83 15.58
N PHE A 46 -3.30 11.93 15.19
CA PHE A 46 -4.01 12.02 13.91
C PHE A 46 -3.08 12.32 12.72
N ASP A 47 -1.84 12.75 13.00
CA ASP A 47 -0.82 13.07 12.01
C ASP A 47 0.22 11.95 11.85
N GLN A 48 0.01 10.80 12.48
CA GLN A 48 0.89 9.64 12.38
C GLN A 48 0.38 8.63 11.36
N GLY A 49 1.26 8.17 10.47
CA GLY A 49 1.05 6.95 9.72
C GLY A 49 1.30 5.73 10.60
N PHE A 50 0.32 4.82 10.70
CA PHE A 50 0.47 3.59 11.47
C PHE A 50 1.32 2.57 10.71
N GLY A 51 2.43 2.15 11.30
CA GLY A 51 3.43 1.29 10.66
C GLY A 51 2.92 -0.13 10.35
N GLY A 52 1.92 -0.61 11.09
CA GLY A 52 1.24 -1.88 10.85
C GLY A 52 0.51 -1.91 9.50
N GLY A 53 -0.30 -0.89 9.23
CA GLY A 53 -0.93 -0.64 7.93
C GLY A 53 0.14 -0.37 6.88
N GLY A 54 1.17 0.41 7.24
CA GLY A 54 2.36 0.60 6.43
C GLY A 54 2.62 2.08 6.18
N ILE A 55 3.90 2.43 6.20
CA ILE A 55 4.37 3.80 5.93
C ILE A 55 5.46 3.78 4.87
N ALA A 56 5.62 4.90 4.18
CA ALA A 56 6.70 5.12 3.23
C ALA A 56 7.26 6.54 3.37
N LEU A 57 8.60 6.64 3.33
CA LEU A 57 9.31 7.92 3.31
C LEU A 57 9.99 8.09 1.96
N SER A 58 9.87 9.27 1.35
CA SER A 58 10.61 9.53 0.12
C SER A 58 12.11 9.42 0.39
N TYR A 59 12.86 8.99 -0.63
CA TYR A 59 14.31 8.84 -0.50
C TYR A 59 15.02 10.09 0.03
N PRO A 60 14.79 11.31 -0.51
CA PRO A 60 15.49 12.50 -0.02
C PRO A 60 15.15 12.82 1.45
N LEU A 61 13.91 12.56 1.90
CA LEU A 61 13.53 12.72 3.31
C LEU A 61 14.26 11.70 4.19
N ALA A 62 14.21 10.42 3.82
CA ALA A 62 14.90 9.37 4.57
C ALA A 62 16.42 9.64 4.66
N ALA A 63 17.05 10.08 3.57
CA ALA A 63 18.45 10.45 3.52
C ALA A 63 18.81 11.66 4.40
N ALA A 64 17.88 12.61 4.57
CA ALA A 64 18.04 13.74 5.49
C ALA A 64 17.89 13.30 6.95
N MET A 65 16.85 12.52 7.26
CA MET A 65 16.57 12.03 8.63
C MET A 65 17.71 11.18 9.20
N VAL A 66 18.30 10.28 8.42
CA VAL A 66 19.36 9.38 8.91
C VAL A 66 20.62 10.11 9.37
N LYS A 67 20.82 11.38 8.99
CA LYS A 67 21.96 12.19 9.42
C LYS A 67 21.92 12.49 10.93
N ASP A 68 20.73 12.62 11.51
CA ASP A 68 20.54 12.89 12.95
C ASP A 68 19.44 12.02 13.59
N LEU A 69 19.19 10.82 13.07
CA LEU A 69 18.13 9.95 13.59
C LEU A 69 18.33 9.61 15.08
N LYS A 70 19.59 9.42 15.51
CA LYS A 70 19.91 9.20 16.93
C LYS A 70 19.60 10.42 17.79
N GLY A 71 19.88 11.63 17.27
CA GLY A 71 19.58 12.88 17.97
C GLY A 71 18.09 13.11 18.10
N CYS A 72 17.32 12.82 17.06
CA CYS A 72 15.86 12.83 17.13
C CYS A 72 15.34 11.87 18.20
N ILE A 73 15.72 10.58 18.15
CA ILE A 73 15.26 9.58 19.14
C ILE A 73 15.56 10.01 20.58
N ARG A 74 16.74 10.62 20.81
CA ARG A 74 17.15 11.11 22.14
C ARG A 74 16.33 12.31 22.63
N ARG A 75 15.77 13.13 21.73
CA ARG A 75 14.89 14.26 22.10
C ARG A 75 13.51 13.80 22.57
N TYR A 76 13.10 12.59 22.22
CA TYR A 76 11.80 12.01 22.59
C TYR A 76 11.91 10.74 23.46
N PRO A 77 12.61 10.79 24.61
CA PRO A 77 12.98 9.59 25.39
C PRO A 77 11.78 8.88 26.05
N PHE A 78 10.64 9.57 26.18
CA PHE A 78 9.43 9.02 26.81
C PHE A 78 8.45 8.40 25.81
N VAL A 79 8.66 8.62 24.50
CA VAL A 79 7.79 8.07 23.46
C VAL A 79 8.15 6.60 23.27
N ARG A 80 7.14 5.72 23.37
CA ARG A 80 7.32 4.26 23.29
C ARG A 80 6.88 3.64 21.97
N SER A 81 6.15 4.41 21.15
CA SER A 81 5.72 3.99 19.82
C SER A 81 6.78 4.36 18.78
N ALA A 82 7.24 3.38 18.01
CA ALA A 82 8.18 3.61 16.92
C ALA A 82 7.57 4.53 15.84
N ASP A 83 6.28 4.36 15.56
CA ASP A 83 5.56 5.15 14.56
C ASP A 83 5.43 6.61 15.00
N THR A 84 5.18 6.86 16.29
CA THR A 84 5.13 8.22 16.86
C THR A 84 6.52 8.87 16.85
N ILE A 85 7.58 8.11 17.12
CA ILE A 85 8.96 8.62 16.97
C ILE A 85 9.24 9.00 15.51
N ILE A 86 8.82 8.16 14.56
CA ILE A 86 8.99 8.46 13.13
C ILE A 86 8.23 9.73 12.77
N GLN A 87 6.96 9.88 13.20
CA GLN A 87 6.20 11.11 13.00
C GLN A 87 6.97 12.32 13.53
N PHE A 88 7.41 12.30 14.80
CA PHE A 88 8.13 13.44 15.38
C PHE A 88 9.43 13.75 14.64
N CYS A 89 10.21 12.74 14.25
CA CYS A 89 11.42 12.97 13.47
C CYS A 89 11.14 13.54 12.08
N VAL A 90 9.99 13.21 11.47
CA VAL A 90 9.56 13.77 10.19
C VAL A 90 9.08 15.22 10.37
N ASP A 91 8.35 15.51 11.46
CA ASP A 91 7.82 16.84 11.78
C ASP A 91 8.93 17.88 11.97
N GLU A 92 10.13 17.46 12.40
CA GLU A 92 11.32 18.34 12.47
C GLU A 92 11.77 18.87 11.09
N PHE A 93 11.41 18.18 10.01
CA PHE A 93 11.63 18.64 8.64
C PHE A 93 10.43 19.43 8.09
N GLY A 94 9.38 19.63 8.88
CA GLY A 94 8.15 20.33 8.48
C GLY A 94 7.32 19.58 7.44
N VAL A 95 7.41 18.24 7.41
CA VAL A 95 6.75 17.41 6.40
C VAL A 95 5.49 16.78 7.00
N PRO A 96 4.28 17.16 6.56
CA PRO A 96 3.05 16.57 7.09
C PRO A 96 2.82 15.16 6.56
N LEU A 97 1.97 14.39 7.26
CA LEU A 97 1.46 13.12 6.76
C LEU A 97 0.67 13.33 5.47
N THR A 98 1.10 12.62 4.43
CA THR A 98 0.40 12.46 3.17
C THR A 98 -0.46 11.21 3.24
N VAL A 99 -1.78 11.40 3.39
CA VAL A 99 -2.72 10.30 3.56
C VAL A 99 -2.91 9.50 2.26
N GLU A 100 -2.69 8.19 2.33
CA GLU A 100 -2.93 7.24 1.25
C GLU A 100 -4.07 6.28 1.62
N LYS A 101 -5.25 6.50 1.04
CA LYS A 101 -6.51 5.82 1.41
C LYS A 101 -6.60 4.33 1.09
N GLY A 102 -5.56 3.74 0.51
CA GLY A 102 -5.45 2.29 0.35
C GLY A 102 -4.71 1.58 1.49
N ILE A 103 -4.16 2.33 2.46
CA ILE A 103 -3.40 1.81 3.59
C ILE A 103 -4.33 1.77 4.80
N HIS A 104 -4.48 0.59 5.40
CA HIS A 104 -5.41 0.40 6.51
C HIS A 104 -4.77 -0.33 7.69
N GLN A 105 -4.87 0.29 8.87
CA GLN A 105 -4.43 -0.30 10.13
C GLN A 105 -5.47 -1.29 10.68
N ILE A 106 -6.76 -0.96 10.55
CA ILE A 106 -7.92 -1.73 11.01
C ILE A 106 -7.90 -1.99 12.52
N ASP A 107 -7.66 -0.98 13.35
CA ASP A 107 -7.83 -1.11 14.82
C ASP A 107 -9.32 -1.11 15.24
N LEU A 108 -10.18 -1.78 14.47
CA LEU A 108 -11.59 -1.97 14.74
C LEU A 108 -11.82 -3.38 15.29
N VAL A 109 -13.00 -3.61 15.89
CA VAL A 109 -13.37 -4.90 16.47
C VAL A 109 -14.74 -5.34 16.00
N GLY A 110 -14.95 -6.66 15.91
CA GLY A 110 -16.23 -7.25 15.50
C GLY A 110 -16.54 -7.08 14.02
N ASP A 111 -17.82 -6.98 13.69
CA ASP A 111 -18.27 -6.86 12.29
C ASP A 111 -17.97 -5.47 11.70
N ILE A 112 -17.03 -5.44 10.77
CA ILE A 112 -16.64 -4.24 10.01
C ILE A 112 -17.27 -4.17 8.61
N SER A 113 -18.29 -4.97 8.32
CA SER A 113 -18.96 -5.02 7.01
C SER A 113 -19.46 -3.66 6.56
N GLY A 114 -19.99 -2.84 7.48
CA GLY A 114 -20.41 -1.46 7.21
C GLY A 114 -19.24 -0.57 6.78
N TYR A 115 -18.10 -0.67 7.46
CA TYR A 115 -16.88 0.06 7.09
C TYR A 115 -16.37 -0.35 5.70
N LEU A 116 -16.29 -1.67 5.43
CA LEU A 116 -15.85 -2.18 4.13
C LEU A 116 -16.81 -1.80 2.99
N SER A 117 -18.11 -1.72 3.28
CA SER A 117 -19.14 -1.32 2.30
C SER A 117 -19.10 0.18 1.98
N ALA A 118 -18.65 1.00 2.92
CA ALA A 118 -18.45 2.44 2.73
C ALA A 118 -17.05 2.80 2.17
N HIS A 119 -16.17 1.81 1.99
CA HIS A 119 -14.79 2.05 1.58
C HIS A 119 -14.73 2.66 0.17
N PRO A 120 -14.03 3.79 -0.03
CA PRO A 120 -13.87 4.40 -1.36
C PRO A 120 -13.33 3.43 -2.41
N GLN A 121 -13.58 3.73 -3.68
CA GLN A 121 -13.07 2.97 -4.84
C GLN A 121 -11.54 3.13 -5.04
N SER A 122 -10.77 3.33 -3.97
CA SER A 122 -9.30 3.36 -4.00
C SER A 122 -8.74 1.93 -4.06
N PRO A 123 -7.60 1.72 -4.74
CA PRO A 123 -6.90 0.44 -4.68
C PRO A 123 -6.52 0.09 -3.24
N LEU A 124 -6.94 -1.08 -2.78
CA LEU A 124 -6.50 -1.62 -1.50
C LEU A 124 -5.00 -1.96 -1.57
N LEU A 125 -4.19 -1.31 -0.75
CA LEU A 125 -2.74 -1.50 -0.68
C LEU A 125 -2.32 -2.40 0.49
N SER A 126 -2.94 -2.23 1.66
CA SER A 126 -2.61 -3.01 2.85
C SER A 126 -3.76 -3.06 3.86
N LEU A 127 -3.81 -4.17 4.61
CA LEU A 127 -4.69 -4.41 5.76
C LEU A 127 -3.83 -5.03 6.87
N HIS A 128 -3.96 -4.58 8.12
CA HIS A 128 -3.13 -5.08 9.23
C HIS A 128 -3.90 -5.92 10.25
N HIS A 129 -4.80 -5.34 11.06
CA HIS A 129 -5.46 -6.02 12.19
C HIS A 129 -6.75 -6.78 11.82
N LEU A 130 -6.67 -7.68 10.83
CA LEU A 130 -7.81 -8.53 10.47
C LEU A 130 -8.10 -9.67 11.45
N ASP A 131 -7.26 -9.83 12.49
CA ASP A 131 -7.37 -10.85 13.53
C ASP A 131 -8.40 -10.49 14.61
N PHE A 132 -8.69 -9.20 14.80
CA PHE A 132 -9.65 -8.70 15.79
C PHE A 132 -11.06 -8.45 15.24
N VAL A 133 -11.23 -8.55 13.93
CA VAL A 133 -12.52 -8.38 13.25
C VAL A 133 -13.19 -9.73 12.98
N ASP A 134 -14.50 -9.70 12.79
CA ASP A 134 -15.24 -10.88 12.36
C ASP A 134 -14.87 -11.28 10.93
N PRO A 135 -15.02 -12.56 10.55
CA PRO A 135 -14.72 -12.99 9.19
C PRO A 135 -15.51 -12.17 8.16
N ILE A 136 -14.79 -11.52 7.25
CA ILE A 136 -15.35 -10.71 6.14
C ILE A 136 -16.33 -11.53 5.28
N PHE A 137 -16.11 -12.84 5.21
CA PHE A 137 -16.98 -13.80 4.57
C PHE A 137 -17.59 -14.70 5.66
N PRO A 138 -18.88 -14.54 6.00
CA PRO A 138 -19.51 -15.21 7.15
C PRO A 138 -19.46 -16.74 7.12
N SER A 139 -19.33 -17.33 5.93
CA SER A 139 -19.22 -18.78 5.73
C SER A 139 -17.79 -19.32 5.87
N MET A 140 -16.81 -18.48 6.22
CA MET A 140 -15.39 -18.84 6.29
C MET A 140 -14.81 -18.51 7.66
N GLY A 141 -13.82 -19.29 8.10
CA GLY A 141 -12.99 -18.88 9.24
C GLY A 141 -12.13 -17.66 8.91
N ARG A 142 -11.69 -16.88 9.92
CA ARG A 142 -10.92 -15.62 9.73
C ARG A 142 -9.77 -15.76 8.72
N PHE A 143 -8.88 -16.74 8.92
CA PHE A 143 -7.74 -16.97 8.02
C PHE A 143 -8.17 -17.30 6.57
N GLN A 144 -9.21 -18.12 6.41
CA GLN A 144 -9.73 -18.47 5.08
C GLN A 144 -10.38 -17.25 4.41
N SER A 145 -11.09 -16.44 5.19
CA SER A 145 -11.73 -15.20 4.76
C SER A 145 -10.69 -14.19 4.26
N THR A 146 -9.63 -13.94 5.02
CA THR A 146 -8.52 -13.07 4.59
C THR A 146 -7.84 -13.60 3.34
N ASN A 147 -7.54 -14.90 3.28
CA ASN A 147 -6.96 -15.50 2.08
C ASN A 147 -7.89 -15.42 0.86
N HIS A 148 -9.20 -15.48 1.07
CA HIS A 148 -10.17 -15.30 -0.01
C HIS A 148 -10.18 -13.85 -0.50
N LEU A 149 -10.13 -12.87 0.40
CA LEU A 149 -10.05 -11.45 0.07
C LEU A 149 -8.81 -11.12 -0.76
N MET A 150 -7.66 -11.69 -0.40
CA MET A 150 -6.38 -11.44 -1.09
C MET A 150 -6.29 -12.07 -2.49
N LYS A 151 -7.29 -12.86 -2.91
CA LYS A 151 -7.29 -13.44 -4.25
C LYS A 151 -7.61 -12.36 -5.30
N PRO A 152 -6.90 -12.35 -6.45
CA PRO A 152 -7.31 -11.59 -7.63
C PRO A 152 -8.79 -11.75 -7.94
N ARG A 153 -9.50 -10.64 -8.10
CA ARG A 153 -10.74 -10.64 -8.89
C ARG A 153 -10.42 -10.36 -10.35
N LYS A 154 -10.98 -11.18 -11.25
CA LYS A 154 -11.06 -10.83 -12.67
C LYS A 154 -12.07 -9.68 -12.80
N SER A 155 -11.65 -8.50 -13.20
CA SER A 155 -12.59 -7.39 -13.41
C SER A 155 -13.32 -7.59 -14.74
N THR A 156 -14.62 -7.84 -14.70
CA THR A 156 -15.50 -7.76 -15.87
C THR A 156 -16.08 -6.35 -15.95
N ASN A 157 -15.29 -5.38 -16.44
CA ASN A 157 -15.81 -4.06 -16.81
C ASN A 157 -15.56 -3.83 -18.31
N PRO A 158 -16.59 -3.81 -19.16
CA PRO A 158 -16.45 -3.71 -20.62
C PRO A 158 -16.21 -2.26 -21.14
N VAL A 159 -16.05 -1.26 -20.26
CA VAL A 159 -16.18 0.16 -20.67
C VAL A 159 -14.87 0.80 -21.16
N TYR A 160 -13.71 0.16 -21.01
CA TYR A 160 -12.44 0.75 -21.50
C TYR A 160 -11.65 -0.24 -22.37
N SER A 161 -12.20 -0.54 -23.53
CA SER A 161 -11.50 -1.21 -24.64
C SER A 161 -11.53 -0.37 -25.92
N ASN A 162 -11.17 0.91 -25.83
CA ASN A 162 -10.73 1.66 -27.00
C ASN A 162 -9.21 1.49 -27.13
N LYS A 163 -8.79 0.45 -27.86
CA LYS A 163 -7.44 0.41 -28.44
C LYS A 163 -7.38 1.46 -29.55
N PRO A 164 -6.37 2.35 -29.60
CA PRO A 164 -6.11 3.14 -30.79
C PRO A 164 -5.68 2.20 -31.93
N SER A 165 -6.31 2.35 -33.10
CA SER A 165 -5.91 1.70 -34.35
C SER A 165 -4.45 2.00 -34.66
N ALA A 166 -3.64 0.95 -34.79
CA ALA A 166 -2.29 1.07 -35.35
C ALA A 166 -2.42 1.38 -36.84
N THR A 167 -1.88 2.54 -37.24
CA THR A 167 -1.68 2.97 -38.61
C THR A 167 -0.77 1.99 -39.35
N SER A 168 -1.20 1.62 -40.56
CA SER A 168 -0.51 0.71 -41.47
C SER A 168 0.64 1.41 -42.20
N SER A 169 1.76 0.71 -42.32
CA SER A 169 2.68 0.88 -43.46
C SER A 169 3.14 -0.49 -43.95
N PRO A 170 3.31 -0.68 -45.28
CA PRO A 170 3.28 -2.00 -45.89
C PRO A 170 4.69 -2.55 -46.18
N ARG A 171 4.89 -3.87 -46.01
CA ARG A 171 5.86 -4.66 -46.78
C ARG A 171 5.52 -6.15 -46.78
N THR A 172 4.97 -6.58 -47.91
CA THR A 172 5.34 -7.78 -48.70
C THR A 172 5.67 -9.10 -47.99
N GLY A 173 4.70 -10.03 -48.03
CA GLY A 173 4.79 -11.40 -48.58
C GLY A 173 5.87 -12.39 -48.09
N LEU A 174 5.45 -13.43 -47.35
CA LEU A 174 5.44 -14.87 -47.76
C LEU A 174 4.95 -15.74 -46.57
N SER A 175 4.28 -16.86 -46.85
CA SER A 175 3.69 -17.83 -45.91
C SER A 175 3.95 -19.25 -46.47
N PRO A 176 3.70 -20.38 -45.77
CA PRO A 176 3.75 -20.70 -44.33
C PRO A 176 4.63 -21.95 -44.04
N SER A 177 5.02 -22.18 -42.78
CA SER A 177 5.12 -23.56 -42.26
C SER A 177 4.80 -23.64 -40.76
N ARG A 178 4.15 -24.75 -40.40
CA ARG A 178 3.46 -25.04 -39.14
C ARG A 178 4.43 -25.44 -38.01
N GLY A 179 4.15 -25.06 -36.77
CA GLY A 179 4.77 -25.69 -35.60
C GLY A 179 4.57 -24.97 -34.26
N ALA A 180 3.59 -25.42 -33.48
CA ALA A 180 3.49 -25.34 -32.01
C ALA A 180 3.66 -23.97 -31.31
N THR A 181 2.54 -23.26 -31.08
CA THR A 181 2.48 -22.19 -30.08
C THR A 181 2.35 -22.76 -28.67
N ARG A 182 3.45 -22.69 -27.93
CA ARG A 182 3.49 -22.82 -26.47
C ARG A 182 2.65 -21.68 -25.87
N SER A 183 1.55 -22.02 -25.20
CA SER A 183 0.73 -21.08 -24.44
C SER A 183 1.54 -20.53 -23.26
N THR A 184 2.31 -19.46 -23.49
CA THR A 184 2.80 -18.59 -22.42
C THR A 184 1.63 -17.75 -21.95
N PHE A 185 0.88 -18.28 -20.98
CA PHE A 185 -0.19 -17.56 -20.31
C PHE A 185 0.42 -16.55 -19.35
N THR A 186 0.85 -15.40 -19.88
CA THR A 186 1.13 -14.23 -19.04
C THR A 186 -0.19 -13.73 -18.49
N SER A 187 -0.52 -14.08 -17.24
CA SER A 187 -1.69 -13.56 -16.54
C SER A 187 -1.49 -12.06 -16.29
N LYS A 188 -2.02 -11.22 -17.17
CA LYS A 188 -2.22 -9.79 -16.87
C LYS A 188 -3.33 -9.69 -15.83
N PHE A 189 -2.94 -9.48 -14.58
CA PHE A 189 -3.84 -8.90 -13.59
C PHE A 189 -4.34 -7.55 -14.11
N THR A 190 -5.65 -7.39 -14.11
CA THR A 190 -6.31 -6.12 -14.37
C THR A 190 -5.88 -5.11 -13.31
N ARG A 191 -5.28 -4.04 -13.83
CA ARG A 191 -4.60 -2.97 -13.11
C ARG A 191 -5.67 -2.09 -12.44
N GLY A 192 -5.79 -2.13 -11.13
CA GLY A 192 -6.36 -1.00 -10.40
C GLY A 192 -5.45 0.19 -10.63
N ALA A 193 -5.94 1.22 -11.32
CA ALA A 193 -5.25 2.48 -11.48
C ALA A 193 -5.23 3.19 -10.12
N CYS A 194 -4.12 3.83 -9.79
CA CYS A 194 -4.21 5.09 -9.07
C CYS A 194 -4.95 6.05 -10.03
#